data_AF-A0A2P2ME68-F1
#
_entry.id   AF-A0A2P2ME68-F1
#
_cell.length_a   1.000
_cell.length_b   1.000
_cell.length_c   1.000
_cell.angle_alpha   90.00
_cell.angle_beta   90.00
_cell.angle_gamma   90.00
#
_symmetry.space_group_name_H-M   'P 1'
#
loop_
_entity.id
_entity.type
_entity.pdbx_description
1 polymer ?
#
loop_
_entity_poly.entity_id
_entity_poly.type
_entity_poly.pdbx_seq_one_letter_code
_entity_poly.pdbx_strand_id
1 'polypeptide(L)'
;MGKSRVRADLLSAATAIFRECFDPIVATSGRDLIPVMVYGRNISGQEFLNMYCVLLLVKGVVVSAGLLRIFGREVAELPLVATCREYQGRGYFQALFSCVERFLCSLNVEKLVLPAAEEAESIWTKKFGFKKMSEGQLSRYTRDYQLTIFKGASVLEKEVPQAIE
;
A
#
# COMPACT_ATOMS: atom_id res chain seq x y z
N MET A 1 -4.54 -2.44 -29.36
CA MET A 1 -3.80 -3.55 -28.70
C MET A 1 -2.67 -3.09 -27.76
N GLY A 2 -1.92 -2.02 -28.05
CA GLY A 2 -0.71 -1.64 -27.27
C GLY A 2 -0.92 -1.18 -25.82
N LYS A 3 -1.97 -0.42 -25.49
CA LYS A 3 -2.22 0.09 -24.12
C LYS A 3 -2.49 -1.02 -23.09
N SER A 4 -3.16 -2.10 -23.50
CA SER A 4 -3.47 -3.25 -22.62
C SER A 4 -2.20 -4.03 -22.24
N ARG A 5 -1.28 -4.19 -23.21
CA ARG A 5 -0.01 -4.87 -23.00
C ARG A 5 0.91 -4.11 -22.04
N VAL A 6 1.06 -2.80 -22.24
CA VAL A 6 1.85 -1.93 -21.33
C VAL A 6 1.32 -2.01 -19.90
N ARG A 7 -0.01 -1.97 -19.71
CA ARG A 7 -0.60 -2.13 -18.38
C ARG A 7 -0.29 -3.49 -17.77
N ALA A 8 -0.39 -4.57 -18.54
CA ALA A 8 -0.06 -5.91 -18.07
C ALA A 8 1.41 -6.03 -17.65
N ASP A 9 2.32 -5.45 -18.42
CA ASP A 9 3.77 -5.46 -18.14
C ASP A 9 4.08 -4.70 -16.84
N LEU A 10 3.45 -3.54 -16.62
CA LEU A 10 3.61 -2.75 -15.40
C LEU A 10 3.08 -3.48 -14.15
N LEU A 11 1.90 -4.10 -14.23
CA LEU A 11 1.32 -4.86 -13.12
C LEU A 11 2.12 -6.13 -12.83
N SER A 12 2.67 -6.76 -13.87
CA SER A 12 3.60 -7.89 -13.73
C SER A 12 4.87 -7.47 -12.98
N ALA A 13 5.48 -6.35 -13.37
CA ALA A 13 6.64 -5.80 -12.66
C ALA A 13 6.33 -5.49 -11.19
N ALA A 14 5.19 -4.84 -10.91
CA ALA A 14 4.76 -4.57 -9.53
C ALA A 14 4.61 -5.87 -8.71
N THR A 15 3.99 -6.89 -9.28
CA THR A 15 3.83 -8.21 -8.65
C THR A 15 5.19 -8.83 -8.31
N ALA A 16 6.16 -8.74 -9.22
CA ALA A 16 7.51 -9.25 -9.00
C ALA A 16 8.21 -8.53 -7.83
N ILE A 17 8.13 -7.19 -7.76
CA ILE A 17 8.70 -6.40 -6.66
C ILE A 17 8.09 -6.82 -5.32
N PHE A 18 6.76 -6.97 -5.26
CA PHE A 18 6.11 -7.36 -4.01
C PHE A 18 6.50 -8.78 -3.58
N ARG A 19 6.55 -9.75 -4.49
CA ARG A 19 6.99 -11.13 -4.17
C ARG A 19 8.46 -11.25 -3.80
N GLU A 20 9.30 -10.31 -4.25
CA GLU A 20 10.69 -10.23 -3.83
C GLU A 20 10.84 -9.67 -2.40
N CYS A 21 9.94 -8.76 -2.00
CA CYS A 21 10.05 -8.01 -0.75
C CYS A 21 9.16 -8.53 0.39
N PHE A 22 8.12 -9.30 0.08
CA PHE A 22 7.15 -9.82 1.03
C PHE A 22 6.98 -11.33 0.87
N ASP A 23 6.79 -12.01 1.99
CA ASP A 23 6.28 -13.38 1.98
C ASP A 23 4.87 -13.42 1.38
N PRO A 24 4.45 -14.54 0.76
CA PRO A 24 3.12 -14.68 0.21
C PRO A 24 2.05 -14.39 1.27
N ILE A 25 1.10 -13.52 0.93
CA ILE A 25 -0.05 -13.24 1.78
C ILE A 25 -1.11 -14.29 1.46
N VAL A 26 -1.16 -15.34 2.26
CA VAL A 26 -1.98 -16.52 1.96
C VAL A 26 -3.41 -16.35 2.50
N ALA A 27 -4.40 -16.38 1.62
CA ALA A 27 -5.81 -16.46 1.99
C ALA A 27 -6.14 -17.82 2.64
N THR A 28 -7.29 -17.94 3.30
CA THR A 28 -7.79 -19.24 3.83
C THR A 28 -7.87 -20.33 2.76
N SER A 29 -8.06 -19.96 1.48
CA SER A 29 -8.04 -20.88 0.35
C SER A 29 -6.65 -21.38 -0.09
N GLY A 30 -5.57 -20.90 0.53
CA GLY A 30 -4.19 -21.19 0.13
C GLY A 30 -3.66 -20.32 -1.01
N ARG A 31 -4.47 -19.41 -1.55
CA ARG A 31 -4.06 -18.51 -2.65
C ARG A 31 -3.25 -17.32 -2.14
N ASP A 32 -2.16 -17.02 -2.83
CA ASP A 32 -1.39 -15.79 -2.66
C ASP A 32 -2.22 -14.58 -3.12
N LEU A 33 -2.46 -13.65 -2.19
CA LEU A 33 -3.26 -12.46 -2.39
C LEU A 33 -2.49 -11.34 -3.09
N ILE A 34 -1.15 -11.35 -3.14
CA ILE A 34 -0.38 -10.25 -3.75
C ILE A 34 -0.79 -9.99 -5.21
N PRO A 35 -0.85 -11.00 -6.12
CA PRO A 35 -1.32 -10.76 -7.48
C PRO A 35 -2.77 -10.31 -7.51
N VAL A 36 -3.61 -10.86 -6.64
CA VAL A 36 -5.05 -10.56 -6.57
C VAL A 36 -5.26 -9.08 -6.29
N MET A 37 -4.51 -8.56 -5.31
CA MET A 37 -4.48 -7.16 -4.93
C MET A 37 -3.94 -6.28 -6.06
N VAL A 38 -2.79 -6.63 -6.66
CA VAL A 38 -2.17 -5.86 -7.76
C VAL A 38 -3.09 -5.74 -8.97
N TYR A 39 -3.77 -6.82 -9.33
CA TYR A 39 -4.71 -6.83 -10.46
C TYR A 39 -6.12 -6.33 -10.09
N GLY A 40 -6.36 -5.95 -8.83
CA GLY A 40 -7.67 -5.48 -8.33
C GLY A 40 -8.79 -6.51 -8.53
N ARG A 41 -8.49 -7.80 -8.36
CA ARG A 41 -9.43 -8.90 -8.59
C ARG A 41 -10.18 -9.25 -7.29
N ASN A 42 -11.39 -9.78 -7.41
CA ASN A 42 -12.16 -10.25 -6.25
C ASN A 42 -11.91 -11.75 -6.02
N ILE A 43 -11.68 -12.14 -4.76
CA ILE A 43 -11.53 -13.53 -4.34
C ILE A 43 -12.24 -13.76 -3.00
N SER A 44 -13.12 -14.76 -2.96
CA SER A 44 -13.62 -15.39 -1.73
C SER A 44 -14.13 -14.38 -0.66
N GLY A 45 -14.83 -13.33 -1.08
CA GLY A 45 -15.41 -12.32 -0.18
C GLY A 45 -14.49 -11.16 0.22
N GLN A 46 -13.23 -11.14 -0.26
CA GLN A 46 -12.35 -9.99 -0.15
C GLN A 46 -12.38 -9.19 -1.45
N GLU A 47 -12.91 -7.97 -1.37
CA GLU A 47 -12.95 -7.06 -2.50
C GLU A 47 -11.66 -6.25 -2.54
N PHE A 48 -10.84 -6.49 -3.56
CA PHE A 48 -9.69 -5.65 -3.92
C PHE A 48 -10.01 -4.71 -5.08
N LEU A 49 -11.29 -4.60 -5.41
CA LEU A 49 -11.81 -3.59 -6.32
C LEU A 49 -11.44 -2.20 -5.76
N ASN A 50 -11.13 -1.26 -6.66
CA ASN A 50 -10.70 0.11 -6.34
C ASN A 50 -9.30 0.26 -5.71
N MET A 51 -8.47 -0.80 -5.75
CA MET A 51 -7.06 -0.67 -5.40
C MET A 51 -6.25 -0.16 -6.59
N TYR A 52 -5.50 0.90 -6.33
CA TYR A 52 -4.61 1.56 -7.28
C TYR A 52 -3.19 1.03 -7.09
N CYS A 53 -2.57 0.63 -8.19
CA CYS A 53 -1.15 0.34 -8.21
C CYS A 53 -0.39 1.62 -8.59
N VAL A 54 0.36 2.18 -7.64
CA VAL A 54 1.21 3.35 -7.84
C VAL A 54 2.64 2.90 -8.09
N LEU A 55 3.28 3.44 -9.14
CA LEU A 55 4.59 2.98 -9.61
C LEU A 55 5.55 4.16 -9.74
N LEU A 56 6.78 3.96 -9.28
CA LEU A 56 7.89 4.86 -9.57
C LEU A 56 8.77 4.23 -10.66
N LEU A 57 8.91 4.95 -11.77
CA LEU A 57 9.74 4.53 -12.90
C LEU A 57 11.00 5.38 -13.00
N VAL A 58 12.14 4.74 -13.21
CA VAL A 58 13.42 5.39 -13.48
C VAL A 58 13.92 4.91 -14.84
N LYS A 59 14.04 5.82 -15.80
CA LYS A 59 14.44 5.51 -17.19
C LYS A 59 13.61 4.36 -17.82
N GLY A 60 12.31 4.32 -17.53
CA GLY A 60 11.39 3.31 -18.05
C GLY A 60 11.33 2.00 -17.26
N VAL A 61 12.15 1.83 -16.22
CA VAL A 61 12.15 0.65 -15.34
C VAL A 61 11.35 0.93 -14.08
N VAL A 62 10.44 0.03 -13.69
CA VAL A 62 9.71 0.12 -12.41
C VAL A 62 10.68 -0.23 -11.27
N VAL A 63 10.94 0.72 -10.38
CA VAL A 63 11.88 0.55 -9.25
C VAL A 63 11.18 0.46 -7.89
N SER A 64 10.00 1.08 -7.76
CA SER A 64 9.18 1.01 -6.55
C SER A 64 7.71 0.89 -6.92
N ALA A 65 6.96 0.16 -6.10
CA ALA A 65 5.54 -0.05 -6.27
C ALA A 65 4.80 0.12 -4.93
N GLY A 66 3.58 0.64 -4.98
CA GLY A 66 2.66 0.72 -3.85
C GLY A 66 1.26 0.29 -4.27
N LEU A 67 0.51 -0.24 -3.32
CA LEU A 67 -0.92 -0.49 -3.45
C LEU A 67 -1.63 0.49 -2.55
N LEU A 68 -2.53 1.29 -3.13
CA LEU A 68 -3.24 2.36 -2.46
C LEU A 68 -4.74 2.17 -2.67
N ARG A 69 -5.54 2.39 -1.64
CA ARG A 69 -7.01 2.48 -1.77
C ARG A 69 -7.51 3.67 -0.97
N ILE A 70 -8.53 4.35 -1.50
CA ILE A 70 -9.07 5.61 -0.94
C ILE A 70 -10.55 5.39 -0.64
N PHE A 71 -10.95 5.65 0.60
CA PHE A 71 -12.31 5.50 1.13
C PHE A 71 -12.93 6.87 1.40
N GLY A 72 -13.02 7.71 0.37
CA GLY A 72 -13.49 9.09 0.54
C GLY A 72 -12.40 10.02 1.05
N ARG A 73 -12.80 11.05 1.82
CA ARG A 73 -11.88 12.04 2.40
C ARG A 73 -11.39 11.64 3.79
N GLU A 74 -12.02 10.66 4.39
CA GLU A 74 -11.76 10.27 5.77
C GLU A 74 -10.48 9.44 5.84
N VAL A 75 -10.33 8.45 4.97
CA VAL A 75 -9.29 7.41 5.09
C VAL A 75 -8.78 6.95 3.73
N ALA A 76 -7.47 6.77 3.63
CA ALA A 76 -6.85 5.92 2.63
C ALA A 76 -6.01 4.82 3.30
N GLU A 77 -5.86 3.68 2.63
CA GLU A 77 -4.93 2.62 3.02
C GLU A 77 -3.78 2.48 2.02
N LEU A 78 -2.59 2.17 2.54
CA LEU A 78 -1.43 1.75 1.75
C LEU A 78 -0.98 0.34 2.20
N PRO A 79 -1.68 -0.74 1.77
CA PRO A 79 -1.43 -2.08 2.30
C PRO A 79 -0.04 -2.61 2.01
N LEU A 80 0.52 -2.29 0.84
CA LEU A 80 1.85 -2.72 0.42
C LEU A 80 2.59 -1.56 -0.24
N VAL A 81 3.88 -1.45 0.08
CA VAL A 81 4.81 -0.56 -0.63
C VAL A 81 6.21 -1.15 -0.56
N ALA A 82 6.90 -1.20 -1.69
CA ALA A 82 8.22 -1.80 -1.79
C ALA A 82 9.08 -1.11 -2.86
N THR A 83 10.39 -1.31 -2.73
CA THR A 83 11.41 -0.98 -3.72
C THR A 83 12.18 -2.26 -4.01
N CYS A 84 12.36 -2.60 -5.29
CA CYS A 84 13.12 -3.80 -5.70
C CYS A 84 14.53 -3.78 -5.11
N ARG A 85 15.07 -4.96 -4.75
CA ARG A 85 16.29 -5.05 -3.92
C ARG A 85 17.49 -4.34 -4.55
N GLU A 86 17.65 -4.43 -5.87
CA GLU A 86 18.74 -3.78 -6.62
C GLU A 86 18.78 -2.24 -6.43
N TYR A 87 17.64 -1.62 -6.13
CA TYR A 87 17.46 -0.18 -6.03
C TYR A 87 17.20 0.30 -4.58
N GLN A 88 17.25 -0.60 -3.60
CA GLN A 88 17.11 -0.25 -2.18
C GLN A 88 18.28 0.64 -1.72
N GLY A 89 18.04 1.43 -0.67
CA GLY A 89 19.03 2.38 -0.12
C GLY A 89 19.25 3.65 -0.95
N ARG A 90 18.57 3.80 -2.10
CA ARG A 90 18.71 4.97 -3.00
C ARG A 90 17.64 6.05 -2.83
N GLY A 91 16.80 5.94 -1.81
CA GLY A 91 15.73 6.91 -1.52
C GLY A 91 14.44 6.76 -2.34
N TYR A 92 14.33 5.79 -3.24
CA TYR A 92 13.14 5.61 -4.09
C TYR A 92 11.85 5.30 -3.33
N PHE A 93 11.95 4.54 -2.22
CA PHE A 93 10.82 4.34 -1.32
C PHE A 93 10.28 5.68 -0.83
N GLN A 94 11.15 6.54 -0.31
CA GLN A 94 10.76 7.84 0.23
C GLN A 94 10.19 8.74 -0.88
N ALA A 95 10.78 8.72 -2.08
CA ALA A 95 10.26 9.45 -3.21
C ALA A 95 8.83 9.02 -3.59
N LEU A 96 8.58 7.70 -3.70
CA LEU A 96 7.24 7.18 -3.98
C LEU A 96 6.26 7.53 -2.86
N PHE A 97 6.65 7.31 -1.59
CA PHE A 97 5.80 7.59 -0.44
C PHE A 97 5.43 9.07 -0.33
N SER A 98 6.39 9.99 -0.50
CA SER A 98 6.12 11.43 -0.51
C SER A 98 5.24 11.87 -1.70
N CYS A 99 5.26 11.17 -2.83
CA CYS A 99 4.30 11.39 -3.91
C CYS A 99 2.89 10.94 -3.51
N VAL A 100 2.77 9.79 -2.85
CA VAL A 100 1.49 9.30 -2.32
C VAL A 100 0.91 10.28 -1.30
N GLU A 101 1.71 10.76 -0.34
CA GLU A 101 1.24 11.72 0.66
C GLU A 101 0.72 13.01 0.02
N ARG A 102 1.47 13.58 -0.94
CA ARG A 102 1.02 14.79 -1.66
C ARG A 102 -0.25 14.55 -2.47
N PHE A 103 -0.37 13.37 -3.09
CA PHE A 103 -1.58 13.00 -3.82
C PHE A 103 -2.79 12.92 -2.87
N LEU A 104 -2.66 12.25 -1.72
CA LEU A 104 -3.71 12.17 -0.72
C LEU A 104 -4.09 13.54 -0.15
N CYS A 105 -3.12 14.40 0.12
CA CYS A 105 -3.36 15.78 0.52
C CYS A 105 -4.17 16.55 -0.53
N SER A 106 -3.83 16.42 -1.81
CA SER A 106 -4.57 17.08 -2.90
C SER A 106 -6.02 16.62 -3.04
N LEU A 107 -6.36 15.46 -2.47
CA LEU A 107 -7.71 14.91 -2.44
C LEU A 107 -8.45 15.22 -1.12
N ASN A 108 -7.82 15.99 -0.22
CA ASN A 108 -8.30 16.25 1.15
C ASN A 108 -8.56 14.96 1.93
N VAL A 109 -7.73 13.93 1.73
CA VAL A 109 -7.76 12.75 2.59
C VAL A 109 -7.15 13.12 3.94
N GLU A 110 -7.85 12.79 5.02
CA GLU A 110 -7.45 13.10 6.39
C GLU A 110 -6.42 12.10 6.91
N LYS A 111 -6.66 10.79 6.75
CA LYS A 111 -5.83 9.75 7.37
C LYS A 111 -5.27 8.75 6.38
N LEU A 112 -4.05 8.31 6.66
CA LEU A 112 -3.40 7.20 5.97
C LEU A 112 -3.18 6.04 6.96
N VAL A 113 -3.64 4.85 6.57
CA VAL A 113 -3.55 3.62 7.35
C VAL A 113 -2.71 2.58 6.63
N LEU A 114 -1.95 1.77 7.36
CA LEU A 114 -1.25 0.62 6.80
C LEU A 114 -1.05 -0.52 7.81
N PRO A 115 -0.97 -1.77 7.33
CA PRO A 115 -0.42 -2.87 8.11
C PRO A 115 1.11 -2.79 8.14
N ALA A 116 1.71 -3.03 9.30
CA ALA A 116 3.15 -3.08 9.49
C ALA A 116 3.55 -4.41 10.12
N ALA A 117 4.50 -5.11 9.48
CA ALA A 117 5.22 -6.21 10.10
C ALA A 117 6.04 -5.73 11.30
N GLU A 118 6.31 -6.63 12.25
CA GLU A 118 7.00 -6.31 13.50
C GLU A 118 8.35 -5.62 13.26
N GLU A 119 9.10 -6.09 12.27
CA GLU A 119 10.43 -5.59 11.92
C GLU A 119 10.37 -4.18 11.31
N ALA A 120 9.24 -3.82 10.69
CA ALA A 120 9.03 -2.54 10.01
C ALA A 120 8.31 -1.49 10.88
N GLU A 121 7.66 -1.90 11.98
CA GLU A 121 6.85 -1.01 12.83
C GLU A 121 7.64 0.21 13.32
N SER A 122 8.89 -0.02 13.75
CA SER A 122 9.75 1.05 14.27
C SER A 122 10.13 2.09 13.21
N ILE A 123 10.24 1.68 11.94
CA ILE A 123 10.57 2.56 10.82
C ILE A 123 9.37 3.48 10.55
N TRP A 124 8.17 2.91 10.45
CA TRP A 124 6.94 3.66 10.21
C TRP A 124 6.65 4.67 11.31
N THR A 125 6.83 4.28 12.57
CA THR A 125 6.56 5.13 13.72
C THR A 125 7.60 6.23 13.89
N LYS A 126 8.90 5.90 13.80
CA LYS A 126 9.97 6.87 14.07
C LYS A 126 10.29 7.78 12.89
N LYS A 127 10.25 7.29 11.66
CA LYS A 127 10.66 8.06 10.46
C LYS A 127 9.49 8.69 9.72
N PHE A 128 8.34 8.02 9.69
CA PHE A 128 7.19 8.46 8.88
C PHE A 128 6.03 9.01 9.71
N GLY A 129 6.17 9.05 11.04
CA GLY A 129 5.22 9.68 11.96
C GLY A 129 3.93 8.91 12.17
N PHE A 130 3.91 7.62 11.85
CA PHE A 130 2.77 6.76 12.14
C PHE A 130 2.66 6.47 13.64
N LYS A 131 1.45 6.12 14.07
CA LYS A 131 1.14 5.65 15.41
C LYS A 131 0.40 4.34 15.33
N LYS A 132 0.69 3.45 16.28
CA LYS A 132 -0.03 2.18 16.41
C LYS A 132 -1.46 2.44 16.86
N MET A 133 -2.43 1.85 16.16
CA MET A 133 -3.82 1.90 16.59
C MET A 133 -4.02 1.04 17.83
N SER A 134 -4.84 1.53 18.77
CA SER A 134 -5.42 0.68 19.81
C SER A 134 -6.44 -0.30 19.23
N GLU A 135 -6.73 -1.39 19.93
CA GLU A 135 -7.75 -2.37 19.52
C GLU A 135 -9.13 -1.72 19.32
N GLY A 136 -9.50 -0.75 20.17
CA GLY A 136 -10.75 -0.01 20.06
C GLY A 136 -10.79 0.96 18.87
N GLN A 137 -9.66 1.50 18.42
CA GLN A 137 -9.58 2.25 17.16
C GLN A 137 -9.72 1.30 15.97
N LEU A 138 -8.94 0.23 15.96
CA LEU A 138 -8.97 -0.76 14.89
C LEU A 138 -10.37 -1.36 14.70
N SER A 139 -11.07 -1.70 15.79
CA SER A 139 -12.43 -2.22 15.75
C SER A 139 -13.46 -1.24 15.16
N ARG A 140 -13.24 0.07 15.30
CA ARG A 140 -14.08 1.10 14.65
C ARG A 140 -13.79 1.15 13.15
N TYR A 141 -12.52 1.21 12.78
CA TYR A 141 -12.12 1.21 11.37
C TYR A 141 -12.65 -0.01 10.61
N THR A 142 -12.53 -1.21 11.16
CA THR A 142 -12.97 -2.44 10.47
C THR A 142 -14.47 -2.60 10.38
N ARG A 143 -15.24 -1.82 11.15
CA ARG A 143 -16.70 -1.74 11.04
C ARG A 143 -17.11 -0.90 9.84
N ASP A 144 -16.40 0.20 9.61
CA ASP A 144 -16.77 1.21 8.62
C ASP A 144 -16.05 1.00 7.27
N TYR A 145 -14.88 0.36 7.29
CA TYR A 145 -14.01 0.17 6.13
C TYR A 145 -13.50 -1.27 6.02
N GLN A 146 -13.49 -1.80 4.79
CA GLN A 146 -12.86 -3.08 4.49
C GLN A 146 -11.34 -2.91 4.31
N LEU A 147 -10.64 -2.63 5.42
CA LEU A 147 -9.19 -2.48 5.42
C LEU A 147 -8.46 -3.81 5.19
N THR A 148 -7.31 -3.72 4.55
CA THR A 148 -6.41 -4.86 4.36
C THR A 148 -5.57 -5.07 5.62
N ILE A 149 -5.91 -6.10 6.40
CA ILE A 149 -5.21 -6.47 7.64
C ILE A 149 -4.57 -7.84 7.47
N PHE A 150 -3.28 -7.94 7.80
CA PHE A 150 -2.54 -9.20 7.79
C PHE A 150 -2.40 -9.77 9.20
N LYS A 151 -2.54 -11.09 9.33
CA LYS A 151 -2.37 -11.77 10.60
C LYS A 151 -0.94 -11.54 11.11
N GLY A 152 -0.80 -11.07 12.35
CA GLY A 152 0.50 -10.79 12.97
C GLY A 152 1.06 -9.40 12.64
N ALA A 153 0.43 -8.62 11.77
CA ALA A 153 0.81 -7.24 11.51
C ALA A 153 0.07 -6.28 12.47
N SER A 154 0.77 -5.27 12.95
CA SER A 154 0.16 -4.12 13.62
C SER A 154 -0.51 -3.21 12.59
N VAL A 155 -1.60 -2.55 12.95
CA VAL A 155 -2.20 -1.51 12.10
C VAL A 155 -1.80 -0.15 12.61
N LEU A 156 -1.24 0.66 11.71
CA LEU A 156 -0.73 1.98 12.00
C LEU A 156 -1.54 3.04 11.27
N GLU A 157 -1.71 4.22 11.88
CA GLU A 157 -2.30 5.40 11.25
C GLU A 157 -1.41 6.63 11.38
N LYS A 158 -1.58 7.56 10.44
CA LYS A 158 -1.12 8.93 10.58
C LYS A 158 -2.12 9.89 9.93
N GLU A 159 -2.07 11.14 10.37
CA GLU A 159 -2.68 12.24 9.63
C GLU A 159 -1.89 12.49 8.35
N VAL A 160 -2.59 12.72 7.25
CA VAL A 160 -2.01 13.19 6.00
C VAL A 160 -1.63 14.66 6.18
N PRO A 161 -0.38 15.05 5.92
CA PRO A 161 0.03 16.44 6.02
C PRO A 161 -0.83 17.31 5.10
N GLN A 162 -1.56 18.27 5.65
CA GLN A 162 -2.27 19.26 4.86
C GLN A 162 -1.28 20.31 4.37
N ALA A 163 -1.46 20.78 3.13
CA ALA A 163 -0.72 21.93 2.66
C ALA A 163 -1.03 23.11 3.60
N ILE A 164 0.02 23.75 4.13
CA ILE A 164 -0.14 25.03 4.80
C ILE A 164 -0.45 26.02 3.68
N GLU A 165 -1.66 26.56 3.65
CA GLU A 165 -2.03 27.71 2.80
C GLU A 165 -1.24 28.95 3.20
#